data_AF-A0A1U7TTF4-F1
#
_entry.id   AF-A0A1U7TTF4-F1
#
_cell.length_a   1.000
_cell.length_b   1.000
_cell.length_c   1.000
_cell.angle_alpha   90.00
_cell.angle_beta   90.00
_cell.angle_gamma   90.00
#
_symmetry.space_group_name_H-M   'P 1'
#
loop_
_entity.id
_entity.type
_entity.pdbx_description
1 polymer ?
#
loop_
_entity_poly.entity_id
_entity_poly.type
_entity_poly.pdbx_seq_one_letter_code
_entity_poly.pdbx_strand_id
1 'polypeptide(L)'
;VERLETKVVEPLKAYGSIVKMKRDDLKATLKARNQEAKQLTQLERTRQRNPSDRHVISQAETELHRATIAATRTSRHLEETIGNFEKQKMKDIKAIFSEFITIEMTFHCKALELYTAAYQNIQKIDEDEDLEVFRNSLYAPDYSSRLDIVRANSKSPIQRSLSAKSISGTGQVSTCRIRKDQVEDDEDEESVFTEEEN
;
A
#
# COMPACT_ATOMS: atom_id res chain seq x y z
N VAL A 1 -1.20 -1.45 -3.98
CA VAL A 1 -0.16 -0.60 -3.35
C VAL A 1 -0.65 -0.04 -2.01
N GLU A 2 -1.76 0.71 -1.96
CA GLU A 2 -2.29 1.30 -0.70
C GLU A 2 -2.53 0.28 0.44
N ARG A 3 -3.05 -0.92 0.12
CA ARG A 3 -3.22 -1.99 1.11
C ARG A 3 -1.90 -2.45 1.75
N LEU A 4 -0.81 -2.46 0.98
CA LEU A 4 0.50 -2.87 1.47
C LEU A 4 1.06 -1.81 2.42
N GLU A 5 0.96 -0.54 2.04
CA GLU A 5 1.41 0.58 2.87
C GLU A 5 0.71 0.57 4.24
N THR A 6 -0.62 0.48 4.22
CA THR A 6 -1.44 0.55 5.44
C THR A 6 -1.38 -0.69 6.32
N LYS A 7 -1.27 -1.90 5.75
CA LYS A 7 -1.32 -3.17 6.51
C LYS A 7 0.06 -3.72 6.88
N VAL A 8 1.11 -3.28 6.21
CA VAL A 8 2.46 -3.83 6.40
C VAL A 8 3.44 -2.73 6.78
N VAL A 9 3.55 -1.68 5.96
CA VAL A 9 4.59 -0.67 6.13
C VAL A 9 4.34 0.19 7.38
N GLU A 10 3.15 0.77 7.52
CA GLU A 10 2.82 1.62 8.66
C GLU A 10 2.90 0.89 10.02
N PRO A 11 2.37 -0.34 10.17
CA PRO A 11 2.57 -1.11 11.40
C PRO A 11 4.05 -1.37 11.74
N LEU A 12 4.89 -1.64 10.74
CA LEU A 12 6.33 -1.82 10.95
C LEU A 12 7.03 -0.52 11.34
N LYS A 13 6.70 0.61 10.68
CA LYS A 13 7.23 1.94 11.03
C LYS A 13 6.88 2.32 12.48
N ALA A 14 5.66 2.02 12.94
CA ALA A 14 5.21 2.34 14.29
C ALA A 14 6.07 1.71 15.39
N TYR A 15 6.74 0.58 15.13
CA TYR A 15 7.65 -0.05 16.09
C TYR A 15 8.85 0.83 16.47
N GLY A 16 9.27 1.77 15.62
CA GLY A 16 10.33 2.73 15.95
C GLY A 16 10.00 3.53 17.22
N SER A 17 8.79 4.09 17.29
CA SER A 17 8.31 4.84 18.45
C SER A 17 8.09 3.95 19.67
N ILE A 18 7.54 2.75 19.48
CA ILE A 18 7.29 1.80 20.57
C ILE A 18 8.60 1.38 21.24
N VAL A 19 9.62 1.02 20.46
CA VAL A 19 10.94 0.61 20.97
C VAL A 19 11.65 1.76 21.67
N LYS A 20 11.53 2.99 21.13
CA LYS A 20 12.06 4.19 21.79
C LYS A 20 11.47 4.37 23.19
N MET A 21 10.16 4.26 23.34
CA MET A 21 9.48 4.34 24.63
C MET A 21 9.96 3.25 25.61
N LYS A 22 10.07 1.98 25.15
CA LYS A 22 10.57 0.88 26.00
C LYS A 22 12.03 1.09 26.45
N ARG A 23 12.85 1.70 25.59
CA ARG A 23 14.23 2.08 25.94
C ARG A 23 14.25 3.13 27.06
N ASP A 24 13.32 4.07 27.03
CA ASP A 24 13.23 5.10 28.07
C ASP A 24 12.71 4.53 29.40
N ASP A 25 11.76 3.60 29.37
CA ASP A 25 11.33 2.81 30.55
C ASP A 25 12.52 2.07 31.19
N LEU A 26 13.36 1.45 30.36
CA LEU A 26 14.58 0.77 30.80
C LEU A 26 15.57 1.74 31.45
N LYS A 27 15.84 2.89 30.82
CA LYS A 27 16.72 3.93 31.39
C LYS A 27 16.22 4.43 32.75
N ALA A 28 14.91 4.63 32.89
CA ALA A 28 14.32 5.06 34.15
C ALA A 28 14.53 4.03 35.26
N THR A 29 14.35 2.75 34.94
CA THR A 29 14.60 1.63 35.86
C THR A 29 16.07 1.53 36.26
N LEU A 30 16.99 1.66 35.29
CA LEU A 30 18.43 1.69 35.56
C LEU A 30 18.81 2.87 36.47
N LYS A 31 18.22 4.05 36.27
CA LYS A 31 18.45 5.21 37.14
C LYS A 31 18.03 4.94 38.58
N ALA A 32 16.87 4.30 38.80
CA ALA A 32 16.40 3.94 40.15
C ALA A 32 17.34 2.92 40.83
N ARG A 33 17.78 1.89 40.09
CA ARG A 33 18.74 0.89 40.57
C ARG A 33 20.10 1.48 40.89
N ASN A 34 20.60 2.38 40.05
CA ASN A 34 21.85 3.09 40.31
C ASN A 34 21.75 4.01 41.53
N GLN A 35 20.59 4.64 41.78
CA GLN A 35 20.37 5.44 42.98
C GLN A 35 20.36 4.58 44.25
N GLU A 36 19.74 3.41 44.21
CA GLU A 36 19.79 2.42 45.29
C GLU A 36 21.23 2.01 45.61
N ALA A 37 22.01 1.65 44.60
CA ALA A 37 23.42 1.29 44.78
C ALA A 37 24.25 2.43 45.40
N LYS A 38 24.02 3.67 44.95
CA LYS A 38 24.68 4.86 45.53
C LYS A 38 24.33 5.04 47.00
N GLN A 39 23.06 4.88 47.38
CA GLN A 39 22.64 5.01 48.77
C GLN A 39 23.19 3.90 49.67
N LEU A 40 23.37 2.70 49.12
CA LEU A 40 23.99 1.58 49.84
C LEU A 40 25.47 1.89 50.16
N THR A 41 26.23 2.30 49.15
CA THR A 41 27.64 2.71 49.35
C THR A 41 27.76 3.91 50.29
N GLN A 42 26.82 4.87 50.22
CA GLN A 42 26.81 6.02 51.11
C GLN A 42 26.57 5.62 52.58
N LEU A 43 25.63 4.70 52.83
CA LEU A 43 25.37 4.17 54.16
C LEU A 43 26.60 3.45 54.74
N GLU A 44 27.26 2.61 53.95
CA GLU A 44 28.48 1.90 54.35
C GLU A 44 29.60 2.87 54.74
N ARG A 45 29.84 3.90 53.92
CA ARG A 45 30.83 4.95 54.21
C ARG A 45 30.49 5.72 55.48
N THR A 46 29.22 6.04 55.68
CA THR A 46 28.74 6.76 56.88
C THR A 46 29.01 5.93 58.14
N ARG A 47 28.68 4.63 58.11
CA ARG A 47 28.95 3.70 59.22
C ARG A 47 30.45 3.57 59.53
N GLN A 48 31.30 3.53 58.51
CA GLN A 48 32.76 3.44 58.69
C GLN A 48 33.38 4.72 59.24
N ARG A 49 32.90 5.89 58.78
CA ARG A 49 33.48 7.18 59.17
C ARG A 49 33.18 7.56 60.61
N ASN A 50 31.95 7.34 61.07
CA ASN A 50 31.56 7.66 62.45
C ASN A 50 30.44 6.73 62.95
N PRO A 51 30.79 5.54 63.50
CA PRO A 51 29.80 4.56 63.92
C PRO A 51 28.94 5.00 65.11
N SER A 52 29.36 6.03 65.86
CA SER A 52 28.63 6.55 67.01
C SER A 52 27.52 7.53 66.61
N ASP A 53 27.55 8.09 65.39
CA ASP A 53 26.54 9.02 64.90
C ASP A 53 25.29 8.27 64.41
N ARG A 54 24.52 7.78 65.39
CA ARG A 54 23.28 7.03 65.18
C ARG A 54 22.25 7.81 64.37
N HIS A 55 22.21 9.14 64.51
CA HIS A 55 21.22 9.97 63.83
C HIS A 55 21.47 10.00 62.32
N VAL A 56 22.70 10.29 61.90
CA VAL A 56 23.06 10.34 60.48
C VAL A 56 22.98 8.96 59.82
N ILE A 57 23.37 7.89 60.53
CA ILE A 57 23.20 6.51 60.05
C ILE A 57 21.73 6.19 59.82
N SER A 58 20.85 6.52 60.77
CA SER A 58 19.41 6.26 60.65
C SER A 58 18.77 7.03 59.48
N GLN A 59 19.23 8.25 59.22
CA GLN A 59 18.81 9.02 58.05
C GLN A 59 19.22 8.32 56.74
N ALA A 60 20.48 7.92 56.62
CA ALA A 60 20.98 7.22 55.44
C ALA A 60 20.28 5.86 55.21
N GLU A 61 19.95 5.13 56.28
CA GLU A 61 19.14 3.90 56.22
C GLU A 61 17.74 4.16 55.65
N THR A 62 17.10 5.26 56.08
CA THR A 62 15.77 5.66 55.58
C THR A 62 15.83 6.02 54.09
N GLU A 63 16.87 6.73 53.66
CA GLU A 63 17.07 7.08 52.25
C GLU A 63 17.35 5.84 51.38
N LEU A 64 18.19 4.91 51.85
CA LEU A 64 18.42 3.63 51.20
C LEU A 64 17.12 2.84 51.08
N HIS A 65 16.35 2.71 52.17
CA HIS A 65 15.09 1.99 52.16
C HIS A 65 14.10 2.56 51.13
N ARG A 66 14.00 3.89 51.04
CA ARG A 66 13.17 4.56 50.01
C ARG A 66 13.67 4.26 48.60
N ALA A 67 14.98 4.31 48.37
CA ALA A 67 15.58 4.00 47.07
C ALA A 67 15.36 2.54 46.66
N THR A 68 15.47 1.59 47.61
CA THR A 68 15.19 0.16 47.38
C THR A 68 13.73 -0.10 47.03
N ILE A 69 12.78 0.54 47.72
CA ILE A 69 11.36 0.42 47.38
C ILE A 69 11.11 0.95 45.96
N ALA A 70 11.66 2.11 45.62
CA ALA A 70 11.53 2.70 44.30
C ALA A 70 12.12 1.79 43.21
N ALA A 71 13.35 1.30 43.41
CA ALA A 71 14.03 0.41 42.48
C ALA A 71 13.26 -0.90 42.26
N THR A 72 12.80 -1.54 43.35
CA THR A 72 12.01 -2.78 43.28
C THR A 72 10.71 -2.57 42.52
N ARG A 73 10.02 -1.45 42.79
CA ARG A 73 8.78 -1.10 42.09
C ARG A 73 9.01 -0.91 40.59
N THR A 74 10.03 -0.15 40.20
CA THR A 74 10.31 0.12 38.78
C THR A 74 10.76 -1.14 38.05
N SER A 75 11.55 -2.01 38.69
CA SER A 75 11.97 -3.28 38.08
C SER A 75 10.79 -4.20 37.77
N ARG A 76 9.86 -4.39 38.72
CA ARG A 76 8.66 -5.21 38.48
C ARG A 76 7.79 -4.64 37.37
N HIS A 77 7.59 -3.33 37.37
CA HIS A 77 6.81 -2.67 36.32
C HIS A 77 7.46 -2.83 34.93
N LEU A 78 8.79 -2.74 34.86
CA LEU A 78 9.54 -2.96 33.63
C LEU A 78 9.39 -4.41 33.14
N GLU A 79 9.50 -5.41 34.02
CA GLU A 79 9.31 -6.83 33.68
C GLU A 79 7.94 -7.08 33.05
N GLU A 80 6.87 -6.60 33.70
CA GLU A 80 5.50 -6.72 33.18
C GLU A 80 5.36 -6.03 31.80
N THR A 81 5.94 -4.84 31.68
CA THR A 81 5.84 -4.03 30.46
C THR A 81 6.62 -4.63 29.30
N ILE A 82 7.81 -5.19 29.55
CA ILE A 82 8.61 -5.90 28.55
C ILE A 82 7.94 -7.22 28.17
N GLY A 83 7.38 -7.96 29.13
CA GLY A 83 6.62 -9.18 28.84
C GLY A 83 5.42 -8.91 27.92
N ASN A 84 4.67 -7.83 28.19
CA ASN A 84 3.57 -7.39 27.34
C ASN A 84 4.05 -6.96 25.94
N PHE A 85 5.16 -6.23 25.86
CA PHE A 85 5.77 -5.82 24.60
C PHE A 85 6.18 -7.03 23.75
N GLU A 86 6.89 -8.01 24.31
CA GLU A 86 7.31 -9.22 23.60
C GLU A 86 6.11 -10.03 23.09
N LYS A 87 5.08 -10.18 23.93
CA LYS A 87 3.83 -10.84 23.54
C LYS A 87 3.13 -10.11 22.39
N GLN A 88 3.09 -8.78 22.41
CA GLN A 88 2.49 -7.99 21.35
C GLN A 88 3.31 -8.07 20.05
N LYS A 89 4.65 -7.97 20.15
CA LYS A 89 5.59 -8.13 19.02
C LYS A 89 5.36 -9.42 18.26
N MET A 90 5.23 -10.54 18.96
CA MET A 90 4.96 -11.83 18.31
C MET A 90 3.61 -11.84 17.58
N LYS A 91 2.56 -11.26 18.18
CA LYS A 91 1.24 -11.17 17.54
C LYS A 91 1.27 -10.28 16.31
N ASP A 92 1.95 -9.15 16.37
CA ASP A 92 2.01 -8.18 15.29
C ASP A 92 2.83 -8.72 14.12
N ILE A 93 3.98 -9.35 14.37
CA ILE A 93 4.76 -10.04 13.34
C ILE A 93 3.87 -11.05 12.62
N LYS A 94 3.16 -11.89 13.37
CA LYS A 94 2.24 -12.87 12.77
C LYS A 94 1.20 -12.18 11.90
N ALA A 95 0.55 -11.13 12.39
CA ALA A 95 -0.49 -10.42 11.66
C ALA A 95 0.05 -9.73 10.39
N ILE A 96 1.12 -8.95 10.51
CA ILE A 96 1.74 -8.17 9.44
C ILE A 96 2.18 -9.09 8.29
N PHE A 97 2.92 -10.16 8.59
CA PHE A 97 3.38 -11.08 7.54
C PHE A 97 2.24 -11.92 6.95
N SER A 98 1.19 -12.23 7.73
CA SER A 98 0.00 -12.90 7.17
C SER A 98 -0.75 -12.00 6.20
N GLU A 99 -0.90 -10.71 6.53
CA GLU A 99 -1.49 -9.71 5.63
C GLU A 99 -0.66 -9.54 4.37
N PHE A 100 0.67 -9.43 4.50
CA PHE A 100 1.58 -9.35 3.36
C PHE A 100 1.37 -10.51 2.38
N ILE A 101 1.45 -11.75 2.89
CA ILE A 101 1.28 -12.95 2.06
C ILE A 101 -0.10 -12.95 1.39
N THR A 102 -1.15 -12.58 2.12
CA THR A 102 -2.52 -12.57 1.58
C THR A 102 -2.69 -11.53 0.47
N ILE A 103 -2.07 -10.36 0.63
CA ILE A 103 -2.07 -9.28 -0.38
C ILE A 103 -1.35 -9.75 -1.64
N GLU A 104 -0.14 -10.31 -1.50
CA GLU A 104 0.65 -10.82 -2.64
C GLU A 104 -0.06 -11.98 -3.35
N MET A 105 -0.65 -12.92 -2.61
CA MET A 105 -1.46 -14.00 -3.19
C MET A 105 -2.60 -13.44 -4.05
N THR A 106 -3.33 -12.44 -3.54
CA THR A 106 -4.43 -11.80 -4.28
C THR A 106 -3.92 -11.12 -5.54
N PHE A 107 -2.79 -10.41 -5.44
CA PHE A 107 -2.17 -9.74 -6.58
C PHE A 107 -1.75 -10.73 -7.66
N HIS A 108 -1.05 -11.80 -7.30
CA HIS A 108 -0.61 -12.84 -8.24
C HIS A 108 -1.77 -13.60 -8.85
N CYS A 109 -2.83 -13.91 -8.08
CA CYS A 109 -4.05 -14.50 -8.63
C CYS A 109 -4.67 -13.62 -9.71
N LYS A 110 -4.75 -12.30 -9.48
CA LYS A 110 -5.30 -11.37 -10.48
C LYS A 110 -4.42 -11.25 -11.71
N ALA A 111 -3.09 -11.19 -11.53
CA ALA A 111 -2.16 -11.19 -12.64
C ALA A 111 -2.33 -12.45 -13.52
N LEU A 112 -2.42 -13.62 -12.89
CA LEU A 112 -2.64 -14.89 -13.59
C LEU A 112 -3.96 -14.90 -14.37
N GLU A 113 -5.04 -14.38 -13.79
CA GLU A 113 -6.34 -14.23 -14.46
C GLU A 113 -6.22 -13.36 -15.72
N LEU A 114 -5.59 -12.18 -15.61
CA LEU A 114 -5.40 -11.27 -16.76
C LEU A 114 -4.55 -11.92 -17.86
N TYR A 115 -3.43 -12.55 -17.50
CA TYR A 115 -2.56 -13.20 -18.48
C TYR A 115 -3.24 -14.39 -19.16
N THR A 116 -4.04 -15.15 -18.43
CA THR A 116 -4.82 -16.26 -19.01
C THR A 116 -5.84 -15.73 -20.02
N ALA A 117 -6.57 -14.65 -19.70
CA ALA A 117 -7.51 -14.03 -20.63
C ALA A 117 -6.80 -13.46 -21.87
N ALA A 118 -5.67 -12.77 -21.70
CA ALA A 118 -4.87 -12.26 -22.79
C ALA A 118 -4.38 -13.39 -23.71
N TYR A 119 -3.85 -14.48 -23.14
CA TYR A 119 -3.44 -15.66 -23.88
C TYR A 119 -4.60 -16.25 -24.69
N GLN A 120 -5.76 -16.46 -24.07
CA GLN A 120 -6.95 -16.97 -24.75
C GLN A 120 -7.42 -16.07 -25.89
N ASN A 121 -7.34 -14.74 -25.73
CA ASN A 121 -7.71 -13.81 -26.80
C ASN A 121 -6.75 -13.89 -27.99
N ILE A 122 -5.45 -14.01 -27.74
CA ILE A 122 -4.46 -14.20 -28.81
C ILE A 122 -4.69 -15.53 -29.53
N GLN A 123 -5.00 -16.61 -28.80
CA GLN A 123 -5.27 -17.92 -29.41
C GLN A 123 -6.55 -17.97 -30.25
N LYS A 124 -7.44 -16.98 -30.11
CA LYS A 124 -8.68 -16.87 -30.91
C LYS A 124 -8.50 -16.12 -32.23
N ILE A 125 -7.29 -15.60 -32.51
CA ILE A 125 -7.00 -14.98 -33.79
C ILE A 125 -7.12 -16.07 -34.87
N ASP A 126 -8.05 -15.88 -35.79
CA ASP A 126 -8.25 -16.75 -36.96
C ASP A 126 -7.61 -16.08 -38.16
N GLU A 127 -6.38 -16.51 -38.46
CA GLU A 127 -5.57 -15.92 -39.52
C GLU A 127 -6.26 -16.03 -40.89
N ASP A 128 -7.02 -17.11 -41.15
CA ASP A 128 -7.67 -17.33 -42.45
C ASP A 128 -8.89 -16.42 -42.62
N GLU A 129 -9.74 -16.32 -41.60
CA GLU A 129 -10.88 -15.39 -41.59
C GLU A 129 -10.40 -13.94 -41.70
N ASP A 130 -9.39 -13.56 -40.91
CA ASP A 130 -8.84 -12.20 -40.91
C ASP A 130 -8.20 -11.86 -42.28
N LEU A 131 -7.52 -12.80 -42.93
CA LEU A 131 -6.95 -12.61 -44.27
C LEU A 131 -8.03 -12.53 -45.35
N GLU A 132 -9.13 -13.27 -45.23
CA GLU A 132 -10.26 -13.17 -46.16
C GLU A 132 -10.93 -11.79 -46.07
N VAL A 133 -11.18 -11.29 -44.85
CA VAL A 133 -11.69 -9.93 -44.61
C VAL A 133 -10.76 -8.90 -45.24
N PHE A 134 -9.44 -9.04 -45.06
CA PHE A 134 -8.45 -8.15 -45.67
C PHE A 134 -8.55 -8.18 -47.21
N ARG A 135 -8.56 -9.37 -47.82
CA ARG A 135 -8.67 -9.51 -49.29
C ARG A 135 -9.94 -8.88 -49.83
N ASN A 136 -11.07 -9.12 -49.19
CA ASN A 136 -12.36 -8.55 -49.59
C ASN A 136 -12.36 -7.02 -49.52
N SER A 137 -11.60 -6.42 -48.60
CA SER A 137 -11.44 -4.95 -48.54
C SER A 137 -10.61 -4.36 -49.69
N LEU A 138 -9.69 -5.14 -50.27
CA LEU A 138 -8.87 -4.71 -51.41
C LEU A 138 -9.67 -4.65 -52.72
N TYR A 139 -10.73 -5.46 -52.81
CA TYR A 139 -11.69 -5.36 -53.91
C TYR A 139 -12.69 -4.25 -53.58
N ALA A 140 -12.57 -3.11 -54.27
CA ALA A 140 -13.53 -2.01 -54.13
C ALA A 140 -14.97 -2.53 -54.32
N PRO A 141 -15.95 -2.10 -53.49
CA PRO A 141 -17.31 -2.58 -53.59
C PRO A 141 -17.80 -2.34 -55.01
N ASP A 142 -18.24 -3.44 -55.62
CA ASP A 142 -18.27 -3.68 -57.04
C ASP A 142 -18.37 -2.44 -57.95
N TYR A 143 -17.59 -2.52 -59.01
CA TYR A 143 -17.75 -1.83 -60.30
C TYR A 143 -19.22 -1.76 -60.82
N SER A 144 -20.13 -2.55 -60.22
CA SER A 144 -21.58 -2.50 -60.40
C SER A 144 -22.21 -1.14 -60.05
N SER A 145 -21.68 -0.40 -59.06
CA SER A 145 -22.19 0.95 -58.74
C SER A 145 -21.95 1.95 -59.88
N ARG A 146 -20.85 1.82 -60.63
CA ARG A 146 -20.57 2.69 -61.77
C ARG A 146 -21.45 2.41 -62.98
N LEU A 147 -21.86 1.15 -63.18
CA LEU A 147 -22.76 0.79 -64.28
C LEU A 147 -24.21 1.23 -64.02
N ASP A 148 -24.66 1.24 -62.77
CA ASP A 148 -25.99 1.75 -62.42
C ASP A 148 -26.06 3.28 -62.49
N ILE A 149 -24.98 4.01 -62.15
CA ILE A 149 -24.89 5.45 -62.38
C ILE A 149 -24.91 5.77 -63.89
N VAL A 150 -24.27 4.96 -64.73
CA VAL A 150 -24.29 5.12 -66.19
C VAL A 150 -25.65 4.71 -66.79
N ARG A 151 -26.32 3.69 -66.25
CA ARG A 151 -27.63 3.20 -66.68
C ARG A 151 -28.77 4.13 -66.27
N ALA A 152 -28.68 4.80 -65.11
CA ALA A 152 -29.64 5.81 -64.70
C ALA A 152 -29.60 7.06 -65.61
N ASN A 153 -28.43 7.37 -66.19
CA ASN A 153 -28.23 8.51 -67.08
C ASN A 153 -28.44 8.21 -68.58
N SER A 154 -28.63 6.94 -68.98
CA SER A 154 -28.82 6.55 -70.38
C SER A 154 -30.29 6.48 -70.85
N LYS A 155 -31.26 6.75 -69.98
CA LYS A 155 -32.67 6.85 -70.38
C LYS A 155 -32.99 8.27 -70.86
N SER A 156 -33.28 8.39 -72.15
CA SER A 156 -33.82 9.59 -72.79
C SER A 156 -35.16 10.01 -72.15
N PRO A 157 -35.41 11.32 -71.97
CA PRO A 157 -36.55 11.85 -71.21
C PRO A 157 -37.79 11.97 -72.10
N ILE A 158 -38.29 10.87 -72.66
CA ILE A 158 -39.56 10.88 -73.42
C ILE A 158 -40.42 9.71 -72.98
N GLN A 159 -41.07 9.90 -71.83
CA GLN A 159 -42.49 9.62 -71.55
C GLN A 159 -42.67 9.48 -70.03
N ARG A 160 -42.96 10.62 -69.42
CA ARG A 160 -43.31 10.78 -68.02
C ARG A 160 -44.83 10.62 -67.91
N SER A 161 -45.30 9.44 -67.50
CA SER A 161 -46.69 9.13 -67.15
C SER A 161 -46.71 7.64 -66.75
N LEU A 162 -47.17 7.14 -65.60
CA LEU A 162 -48.06 7.61 -64.53
C LEU A 162 -47.71 6.83 -63.24
N SER A 163 -47.93 7.47 -62.10
CA SER A 163 -48.45 6.91 -60.84
C SER A 163 -47.93 5.55 -60.31
N ALA A 164 -47.29 5.58 -59.12
CA ALA A 164 -47.82 4.86 -57.95
C ALA A 164 -47.09 5.26 -56.66
N LYS A 165 -47.89 5.41 -55.60
CA LYS A 165 -47.53 5.74 -54.22
C LYS A 165 -46.93 4.55 -53.48
N SER A 166 -46.03 4.88 -52.52
CA SER A 166 -45.88 4.26 -51.18
C SER A 166 -45.36 2.80 -51.14
N ILE A 167 -44.61 2.28 -50.15
CA ILE A 167 -44.55 2.46 -48.69
C ILE A 167 -43.15 2.02 -48.19
N SER A 168 -42.67 2.69 -47.14
CA SER A 168 -41.65 2.39 -46.12
C SER A 168 -40.51 1.39 -46.33
N GLY A 169 -39.29 1.93 -46.23
CA GLY A 169 -38.07 1.23 -45.81
C GLY A 169 -37.56 1.75 -44.47
N THR A 170 -37.08 0.79 -43.70
CA THR A 170 -36.34 0.76 -42.43
C THR A 170 -35.15 1.73 -42.36
N GLY A 171 -34.64 2.02 -41.15
CA GLY A 171 -33.20 2.21 -40.97
C GLY A 171 -32.77 3.43 -40.16
N GLN A 172 -31.89 3.15 -39.20
CA GLN A 172 -31.28 4.02 -38.19
C GLN A 172 -30.39 5.12 -38.77
N VAL A 173 -30.17 6.19 -37.99
CA VAL A 173 -29.04 7.11 -38.16
C VAL A 173 -28.18 7.08 -36.89
N SER A 174 -27.05 6.41 -36.99
CA SER A 174 -25.90 6.60 -36.09
C SER A 174 -25.09 7.79 -36.62
N THR A 175 -24.63 8.68 -35.74
CA THR A 175 -23.63 9.69 -36.10
C THR A 175 -22.56 9.78 -35.01
N CYS A 176 -21.34 9.64 -35.50
CA CYS A 176 -20.05 9.71 -34.81
C CYS A 176 -19.82 11.08 -34.13
N ARG A 177 -19.12 11.09 -32.99
CA ARG A 177 -18.39 12.27 -32.49
C ARG A 177 -17.03 11.86 -31.92
N ILE A 178 -15.98 12.17 -32.68
CA ILE A 178 -14.61 12.31 -32.19
C ILE A 178 -14.49 13.65 -31.46
N ARG A 179 -13.88 13.65 -30.27
CA ARG A 179 -13.26 14.84 -29.67
C ARG A 179 -11.93 14.47 -29.02
N LYS A 180 -11.03 15.45 -29.08
CA LYS A 180 -9.59 15.43 -28.90
C LYS A 180 -9.22 16.31 -27.69
N ASP A 181 -8.09 15.96 -27.05
CA ASP A 181 -7.22 16.74 -26.16
C ASP A 181 -7.76 17.24 -24.80
N GLN A 182 -7.10 16.89 -23.69
CA GLN A 182 -6.07 17.75 -23.05
C GLN A 182 -5.38 17.07 -21.84
N VAL A 183 -4.18 17.56 -21.58
CA VAL A 183 -3.07 17.13 -20.71
C VAL A 183 -3.25 17.65 -19.27
N GLU A 184 -2.68 16.98 -18.27
CA GLU A 184 -1.91 17.66 -17.20
C GLU A 184 -0.97 16.67 -16.48
N ASP A 185 0.30 17.07 -16.45
CA ASP A 185 1.44 16.53 -15.72
C ASP A 185 1.26 16.70 -14.20
N ASP A 186 1.90 15.83 -13.41
CA ASP A 186 2.52 16.21 -12.13
C ASP A 186 3.52 15.11 -11.72
N GLU A 187 4.80 15.39 -11.97
CA GLU A 187 5.95 14.67 -11.42
C GLU A 187 6.50 15.39 -10.17
N ASP A 188 7.08 14.59 -9.28
CA ASP A 188 8.12 14.90 -8.29
C ASP A 188 7.77 15.57 -6.93
N GLU A 189 8.03 14.82 -5.86
CA GLU A 189 8.79 15.28 -4.66
C GLU A 189 9.34 14.03 -3.94
N GLU A 190 10.57 13.64 -4.31
CA GLU A 190 11.39 12.65 -3.61
C GLU A 190 12.15 13.37 -2.47
N SER A 191 11.87 13.05 -1.21
CA SER A 191 12.64 13.56 -0.06
C SER A 191 13.63 12.52 0.45
N VAL A 192 14.90 12.69 0.06
CA VAL A 192 16.07 11.99 0.59
C VAL A 192 16.45 12.63 1.92
N PHE A 193 16.38 11.88 3.02
CA PHE A 193 17.00 12.28 4.30
C PHE A 193 18.18 11.35 4.60
N THR A 194 19.37 11.81 4.24
CA THR A 194 20.65 11.31 4.77
C THR A 194 21.02 12.16 5.97
N GLU A 195 21.18 11.56 7.15
CA GLU A 195 22.04 12.15 8.17
C GLU A 195 23.01 11.09 8.73
N GLU A 196 24.27 11.47 8.59
CA GLU A 196 25.48 10.76 8.92
C GLU A 196 25.76 10.72 10.43
N GLU A 197 26.54 9.71 10.74
CA GLU A 197 27.27 9.43 11.96
C GLU A 197 28.28 10.55 12.30
N ASN A 198 28.21 11.09 13.52
CA ASN A 198 29.37 11.59 14.27
C ASN A 198 29.07 11.67 15.78
#